data_AF-A0A833PJ21-F1
#
_entry.id   AF-A0A833PJ21-F1
#
_cell.length_a   1.000
_cell.length_b   1.000
_cell.length_c   1.000
_cell.angle_alpha   90.00
_cell.angle_beta   90.00
_cell.angle_gamma   90.00
#
_symmetry.space_group_name_H-M   'P 1'
#
loop_
_entity.id
_entity.type
_entity.pdbx_description
1 polymer ?
#
loop_
_entity_poly.entity_id
_entity_poly.type
_entity_poly.pdbx_seq_one_letter_code
_entity_poly.pdbx_strand_id
1 'polypeptide(L)'
;MSLPAFRYHPDPLATGSAIRSDVRCACCGVARGYVYAGPVYAVDEYEQCICPWCIADGSAHARFDAIFTDTDGIGGGEWDEVPDAVVDEIACRTPGFQGWQQERWWTHCGDGGQFIGRAGAGELTTLGPQAVASIRESAGLDEGAEWERFFAALDKDGSPTAYMFRCIHCGELGGYQDSD
;
A
#
# COMPACT_ATOMS: atom_id res chain seq x y z
N MET A 1 -0.69 6.62 22.61
CA MET A 1 -1.22 7.36 21.44
C MET A 1 -1.55 6.34 20.37
N SER A 2 -2.71 6.43 19.74
CA SER A 2 -3.05 5.66 18.55
C SER A 2 -2.57 6.40 17.30
N LEU A 3 -2.20 5.65 16.26
CA LEU A 3 -1.92 6.21 14.94
C LEU A 3 -3.18 6.92 14.39
N PRO A 4 -3.02 7.91 13.49
CA PRO A 4 -4.16 8.48 12.77
C PRO A 4 -4.85 7.40 11.93
N ALA A 5 -6.14 7.57 11.70
CA ALA A 5 -6.89 6.71 10.79
C ALA A 5 -6.60 7.13 9.35
N PHE A 6 -6.21 6.18 8.51
CA PHE A 6 -6.05 6.38 7.08
C PHE A 6 -7.14 5.60 6.35
N ARG A 7 -7.83 6.28 5.43
CA ARG A 7 -8.94 5.67 4.69
C ARG A 7 -8.48 4.48 3.84
N TYR A 8 -7.32 4.61 3.18
CA TYR A 8 -6.82 3.62 2.22
C TYR A 8 -5.67 2.75 2.77
N HIS A 9 -5.16 3.00 3.97
CA HIS A 9 -4.13 2.16 4.59
C HIS A 9 -4.36 2.04 6.10
N PRO A 10 -5.39 1.29 6.53
CA PRO A 10 -5.93 1.39 7.89
C PRO A 10 -4.99 0.93 9.00
N ASP A 11 -4.04 0.03 8.72
CA ASP A 11 -3.06 -0.46 9.71
C ASP A 11 -1.63 -0.42 9.18
N PRO A 12 -1.01 0.78 9.07
CA PRO A 12 0.34 0.92 8.57
C PRO A 12 1.39 0.33 9.52
N LEU A 13 1.04 0.06 10.79
CA LEU A 13 1.94 -0.61 11.72
C LEU A 13 2.03 -2.12 11.41
N ALA A 14 0.90 -2.76 11.12
CA ALA A 14 0.86 -4.18 10.76
C ALA A 14 1.54 -4.48 9.41
N THR A 15 1.45 -3.56 8.45
CA THR A 15 2.08 -3.72 7.12
C THR A 15 3.58 -3.37 7.12
N GLY A 16 4.05 -2.68 8.16
CA GLY A 16 5.44 -2.21 8.30
C GLY A 16 5.69 -0.81 7.71
N SER A 17 4.69 -0.17 7.11
CA SER A 17 4.81 1.20 6.59
C SER A 17 4.95 2.27 7.68
N ALA A 18 4.63 1.96 8.93
CA ALA A 18 4.95 2.76 10.09
C ALA A 18 5.66 1.89 11.15
N ILE A 19 6.69 2.46 11.78
CA ILE A 19 7.47 1.78 12.81
C ILE A 19 7.56 2.62 14.09
N ARG A 20 7.81 1.98 15.23
CA ARG A 20 8.09 2.69 16.47
C ARG A 20 9.44 3.39 16.38
N SER A 21 9.49 4.65 16.82
CA SER A 21 10.71 5.45 16.81
C SER A 21 10.60 6.67 17.73
N ASP A 22 11.71 7.04 18.36
CA ASP A 22 11.84 8.26 19.16
C ASP A 22 12.32 9.47 18.33
N VAL A 23 12.51 9.29 17.02
CA VAL A 23 12.91 10.37 16.09
C VAL A 23 11.87 11.49 16.11
N ARG A 24 12.37 12.74 16.16
CA ARG A 24 11.53 13.93 15.99
C ARG A 24 11.16 14.07 14.52
N CYS A 25 9.88 14.22 14.25
CA CYS A 25 9.39 14.41 12.89
C CYS A 25 10.07 15.61 12.21
N ALA A 26 10.63 15.43 11.01
CA ALA A 26 11.21 16.52 10.22
C ALA A 26 10.15 17.59 9.89
N CYS A 27 8.89 17.19 9.70
CA CYS A 27 7.78 18.10 9.38
C CYS A 27 7.33 18.94 10.59
N CYS A 28 7.07 18.34 11.75
CA CYS A 28 6.47 19.06 12.90
C CYS A 28 7.37 19.21 14.13
N GLY A 29 8.56 18.60 14.15
CA GLY A 29 9.52 18.64 15.26
C GLY A 29 9.14 17.80 16.49
N VAL A 30 7.99 17.12 16.46
CA VAL A 30 7.46 16.34 17.59
C VAL A 30 7.86 14.87 17.45
N ALA A 31 8.38 14.29 18.53
CA ALA A 31 8.54 12.84 18.67
C ALA A 31 7.24 12.24 19.20
N ARG A 32 6.48 11.57 18.33
CA ARG A 32 5.17 10.96 18.66
C ARG A 32 5.25 9.44 18.90
N GLY A 33 6.47 8.88 18.89
CA GLY A 33 6.72 7.45 19.09
C GLY A 33 6.65 6.60 17.81
N TYR A 34 6.36 7.21 16.66
CA TYR A 34 6.25 6.52 15.37
C TYR A 34 6.72 7.39 14.21
N VAL A 35 7.30 6.74 13.21
CA VAL A 35 7.71 7.31 11.92
C VAL A 35 7.25 6.42 10.77
N TYR A 36 7.07 7.02 9.60
CA TYR A 36 6.80 6.34 8.34
C TYR A 36 8.07 5.70 7.79
N ALA A 37 7.97 4.46 7.32
CA ALA A 37 9.08 3.65 6.82
C ALA A 37 8.84 3.11 5.40
N GLY A 38 7.82 3.61 4.70
CA GLY A 38 7.58 3.30 3.29
C GLY A 38 8.29 4.27 2.33
N PRO A 39 8.02 4.16 1.02
CA PRO A 39 8.66 5.00 0.01
C PRO A 39 8.19 6.45 0.13
N VAL A 40 9.11 7.38 -0.16
CA VAL A 40 8.80 8.81 -0.23
C VAL A 40 9.57 9.42 -1.39
N TYR A 41 8.85 10.04 -2.30
CA TYR A 41 9.41 10.89 -3.34
C TYR A 41 9.41 12.34 -2.86
N ALA A 42 10.59 12.95 -2.83
CA ALA A 42 10.80 14.35 -2.47
C ALA A 42 12.18 14.82 -2.96
N VAL A 43 12.44 16.13 -2.90
CA VAL A 43 13.75 16.70 -3.26
C VAL A 43 14.86 16.26 -2.29
N ASP A 44 14.55 16.20 -1.00
CA ASP A 44 15.47 15.75 0.05
C ASP A 44 15.11 14.33 0.50
N GLU A 45 16.05 13.69 1.21
CA GLU A 45 15.87 12.35 1.77
C GLU A 45 15.07 12.40 3.08
N TYR A 46 13.88 11.79 3.08
CA TYR A 46 12.96 11.78 4.22
C TYR A 46 12.68 10.39 4.80
N GLU A 47 13.66 9.49 4.71
CA GLU A 47 13.53 8.13 5.25
C GLU A 47 13.37 8.15 6.78
N GLN A 48 12.31 7.49 7.27
CA GLN A 48 12.08 7.23 8.70
C GLN A 48 12.11 8.48 9.60
N CYS A 49 11.81 9.66 9.04
CA CYS A 49 11.81 10.92 9.77
C CYS A 49 10.51 11.72 9.66
N ILE A 50 9.49 11.23 8.92
CA ILE A 50 8.15 11.82 8.88
C ILE A 50 7.21 11.03 9.79
N CYS A 51 6.47 11.70 10.66
CA CYS A 51 5.47 11.03 11.50
C CYS A 51 4.15 10.80 10.74
N PRO A 52 3.43 9.69 10.99
CA PRO A 52 2.16 9.37 10.30
C PRO A 52 1.10 10.47 10.37
N TRP A 53 1.05 11.25 11.45
CA TRP A 53 0.11 12.37 11.58
C TRP A 53 0.33 13.48 10.56
N CYS A 54 1.58 13.79 10.20
CA CYS A 54 1.88 14.80 9.18
C CYS A 54 1.58 14.30 7.77
N ILE A 55 1.53 12.98 7.56
CA ILE A 55 1.00 12.37 6.35
C ILE A 55 -0.52 12.57 6.35
N ALA A 56 -1.21 12.15 7.42
CA ALA A 56 -2.66 12.18 7.51
C ALA A 56 -3.27 13.60 7.34
N ASP A 57 -2.67 14.61 7.96
CA ASP A 57 -3.15 16.00 7.88
C ASP A 57 -2.63 16.76 6.63
N GLY A 58 -1.77 16.13 5.81
CA GLY A 58 -1.20 16.73 4.61
C GLY A 58 -0.05 17.69 4.85
N SER A 59 0.39 17.93 6.09
CA SER A 59 1.48 18.86 6.40
C SER A 59 2.82 18.44 5.78
N ALA A 60 3.08 17.12 5.70
CA ALA A 60 4.30 16.61 5.09
C ALA A 60 4.36 16.94 3.60
N HIS A 61 3.27 16.66 2.86
CA HIS A 61 3.14 17.04 1.46
C HIS A 61 3.24 18.56 1.28
N ALA A 62 2.45 19.35 2.02
CA ALA A 62 2.44 20.82 1.89
C ALA A 62 3.79 21.49 2.18
N ARG A 63 4.62 20.89 3.04
CA ARG A 63 5.92 21.45 3.43
C ARG A 63 7.09 20.97 2.57
N PHE A 64 7.05 19.71 2.14
CA PHE A 64 8.19 19.05 1.50
C PHE A 64 7.93 18.65 0.05
N ASP A 65 6.72 18.90 -0.46
CA ASP A 65 6.24 18.36 -1.74
C ASP A 65 6.37 16.83 -1.79
N ALA A 66 6.21 16.19 -0.63
CA ALA A 66 6.39 14.75 -0.47
C ALA A 66 5.20 13.99 -1.06
N ILE A 67 5.50 12.95 -1.84
CA ILE A 67 4.54 12.00 -2.41
C ILE A 67 4.90 10.60 -1.90
N PHE A 68 3.92 9.88 -1.37
CA PHE A 68 4.09 8.56 -0.73
C PHE A 68 3.68 7.40 -1.65
N THR A 69 3.00 7.70 -2.75
CA THR A 69 2.64 6.75 -3.81
C THR A 69 2.55 7.54 -5.11
N ASP A 70 3.16 7.03 -6.18
CA ASP A 70 3.09 7.66 -7.50
C ASP A 70 1.64 7.73 -8.01
N THR A 71 1.23 8.90 -8.48
CA THR A 71 -0.12 9.14 -8.99
C THR A 71 -0.44 8.28 -10.21
N ASP A 72 0.55 8.01 -11.06
CA ASP A 72 0.38 7.16 -12.24
C ASP A 72 0.18 5.68 -11.87
N GLY A 73 0.53 5.30 -10.64
CA GLY A 73 0.29 3.98 -10.09
C GLY A 73 -1.10 3.77 -9.48
N ILE A 74 -1.95 4.81 -9.40
CA ILE A 74 -3.23 4.75 -8.68
C ILE A 74 -4.38 4.53 -9.67
N GLY A 75 -4.92 3.32 -9.67
CA GLY A 75 -6.04 2.94 -10.55
C GLY A 75 -5.70 3.02 -12.03
N GLY A 76 -6.76 3.12 -12.85
CA GLY A 76 -6.64 3.20 -14.30
C GLY A 76 -6.08 1.92 -14.95
N GLY A 77 -5.97 1.95 -16.29
CA GLY A 77 -5.53 0.80 -17.07
C GLY A 77 -6.49 -0.40 -16.94
N GLU A 78 -6.10 -1.38 -16.14
CA GLU A 78 -6.89 -2.59 -15.85
C GLU A 78 -7.89 -2.42 -14.68
N TRP A 79 -7.83 -1.31 -13.95
CA TRP A 79 -8.72 -1.01 -12.82
C TRP A 79 -9.52 0.27 -13.07
N ASP A 80 -10.49 0.52 -12.18
CA ASP A 80 -11.36 1.69 -12.27
C ASP A 80 -10.53 2.99 -12.25
N GLU A 81 -10.86 3.93 -13.14
CA GLU A 81 -10.45 5.32 -12.96
C GLU A 81 -11.16 5.91 -11.75
N VAL A 82 -10.44 6.75 -10.98
CA VAL A 82 -10.96 7.37 -9.77
C VAL A 82 -10.80 8.90 -9.85
N PRO A 83 -11.63 9.68 -9.13
CA PRO A 83 -11.50 11.13 -9.14
C PRO A 83 -10.13 11.60 -8.61
N ASP A 84 -9.63 12.75 -9.10
CA ASP A 84 -8.36 13.35 -8.65
C ASP A 84 -8.26 13.48 -7.13
N ALA A 85 -9.36 13.80 -6.45
CA ALA A 85 -9.36 13.90 -4.98
C ALA A 85 -9.02 12.58 -4.26
N VAL A 86 -9.34 11.43 -4.87
CA VAL A 86 -8.96 10.10 -4.37
C VAL A 86 -7.47 9.85 -4.63
N VAL A 87 -7.00 10.19 -5.85
CA VAL A 87 -5.58 10.10 -6.22
C VAL A 87 -4.73 10.94 -5.25
N ASP A 88 -5.11 12.20 -5.02
CA ASP A 88 -4.41 13.12 -4.12
C ASP A 88 -4.39 12.62 -2.66
N GLU A 89 -5.50 12.06 -2.16
CA GLU A 89 -5.56 11.53 -0.79
C GLU A 89 -4.66 10.30 -0.63
N ILE A 90 -4.60 9.41 -1.62
CA ILE A 90 -3.72 8.25 -1.61
C ILE A 90 -2.26 8.71 -1.72
N ALA A 91 -1.92 9.49 -2.74
CA ALA A 91 -0.55 9.89 -3.05
C ALA A 91 0.07 10.76 -1.94
N CYS A 92 -0.69 11.70 -1.38
CA CYS A 92 -0.14 12.75 -0.53
C CYS A 92 -0.51 12.61 0.95
N ARG A 93 -1.54 11.83 1.28
CA ARG A 93 -2.12 11.76 2.64
C ARG A 93 -2.30 10.34 3.17
N THR A 94 -1.83 9.34 2.44
CA THR A 94 -1.85 7.94 2.85
C THR A 94 -0.43 7.38 2.87
N PRO A 95 -0.04 6.61 3.90
CA PRO A 95 1.23 5.88 3.88
C PRO A 95 1.28 4.94 2.67
N GLY A 96 2.33 5.02 1.88
CA GLY A 96 2.63 4.03 0.85
C GLY A 96 3.01 2.67 1.45
N PHE A 97 3.38 1.75 0.57
CA PHE A 97 3.99 0.46 0.90
C PHE A 97 5.19 0.23 -0.01
N GLN A 98 6.06 -0.72 0.31
CA GLN A 98 7.23 -1.04 -0.52
C GLN A 98 6.86 -2.15 -1.50
N GLY A 99 7.07 -1.91 -2.80
CA GLY A 99 6.97 -2.91 -3.87
C GLY A 99 8.33 -3.45 -4.32
N TRP A 100 8.34 -4.53 -5.14
CA TRP A 100 9.55 -4.93 -5.88
C TRP A 100 9.73 -4.05 -7.11
N GLN A 101 8.61 -3.71 -7.75
CA GLN A 101 8.51 -2.73 -8.83
C GLN A 101 7.75 -1.50 -8.35
N GLN A 102 7.51 -0.54 -9.25
CA GLN A 102 6.71 0.65 -8.94
C GLN A 102 5.36 0.24 -8.35
N GLU A 103 5.02 0.80 -7.18
CA GLU A 103 3.80 0.44 -6.47
C GLU A 103 2.56 0.79 -7.27
N ARG A 104 1.58 -0.12 -7.23
CA ARG A 104 0.28 0.05 -7.88
C ARG A 104 -0.80 0.05 -6.83
N TRP A 105 -1.65 1.07 -6.82
CA TRP A 105 -2.77 1.16 -5.89
C TRP A 105 -4.05 0.66 -6.55
N TRP A 106 -4.55 -0.48 -6.06
CA TRP A 106 -5.75 -1.10 -6.59
C TRP A 106 -7.00 -0.22 -6.35
N THR A 107 -7.84 -0.07 -7.36
CA THR A 107 -9.10 0.69 -7.33
C THR A 107 -10.28 -0.19 -7.72
N HIS A 108 -11.44 0.07 -7.12
CA HIS A 108 -12.66 -0.69 -7.37
C HIS A 108 -13.90 0.05 -6.87
N CYS A 109 -15.01 -0.09 -7.59
CA CYS A 109 -16.24 0.69 -7.37
C CYS A 109 -15.99 2.20 -7.48
N GLY A 110 -15.10 2.61 -8.39
CA GLY A 110 -14.75 4.02 -8.62
C GLY A 110 -14.07 4.71 -7.44
N ASP A 111 -13.37 3.95 -6.58
CA ASP A 111 -12.66 4.47 -5.41
C ASP A 111 -11.39 3.65 -5.12
N GLY A 112 -10.53 4.17 -4.24
CA GLY A 112 -9.31 3.50 -3.78
C GLY A 112 -9.59 2.30 -2.88
N GLY A 113 -8.85 1.21 -3.10
CA GLY A 113 -8.80 0.08 -2.18
C GLY A 113 -8.07 0.41 -0.88
N GLN A 114 -8.47 -0.24 0.20
CA GLN A 114 -7.69 -0.30 1.44
C GLN A 114 -6.55 -1.30 1.28
N PHE A 115 -5.31 -0.85 1.29
CA PHE A 115 -4.16 -1.74 1.38
C PHE A 115 -4.19 -2.49 2.73
N ILE A 116 -4.25 -3.81 2.66
CA ILE A 116 -4.32 -4.71 3.82
C ILE A 116 -3.03 -5.50 4.05
N GLY A 117 -2.03 -5.32 3.17
CA GLY A 117 -0.68 -5.85 3.37
C GLY A 117 -0.16 -6.69 2.21
N ARG A 118 1.12 -7.03 2.33
CA ARG A 118 1.80 -8.03 1.50
C ARG A 118 1.35 -9.43 1.90
N ALA A 119 1.32 -10.34 0.94
CA ALA A 119 0.83 -11.70 1.12
C ALA A 119 1.69 -12.71 0.36
N GLY A 120 1.98 -13.83 1.03
CA GLY A 120 2.44 -15.06 0.39
C GLY A 120 1.29 -16.07 0.29
N ALA A 121 1.62 -17.33 -0.02
CA ALA A 121 0.65 -18.41 -0.13
C ALA A 121 -0.22 -18.58 1.15
N GLY A 122 0.40 -18.43 2.33
CA GLY A 122 -0.27 -18.60 3.63
C GLY A 122 -1.29 -17.49 3.92
N GLU A 123 -0.91 -16.23 3.69
CA GLU A 123 -1.79 -15.08 3.88
C GLU A 123 -2.96 -15.11 2.89
N LEU A 124 -2.70 -15.42 1.62
CA LEU A 124 -3.76 -15.55 0.60
C LEU A 124 -4.75 -16.66 0.95
N THR A 125 -4.25 -17.81 1.41
CA THR A 125 -5.11 -18.91 1.89
C THR A 125 -5.99 -18.47 3.06
N THR A 126 -5.44 -17.64 3.96
CA THR A 126 -6.18 -17.09 5.12
C THR A 126 -7.21 -16.06 4.70
N LEU A 127 -6.90 -15.22 3.71
CA LEU A 127 -7.83 -14.24 3.12
C LEU A 127 -8.96 -14.91 2.33
N GLY A 128 -8.70 -16.10 1.79
CA GLY A 128 -9.69 -16.99 1.21
C GLY A 128 -9.70 -16.98 -0.32
N PRO A 129 -10.62 -17.76 -0.93
CA PRO A 129 -10.59 -18.06 -2.37
C PRO A 129 -10.66 -16.84 -3.29
N GLN A 130 -11.33 -15.76 -2.87
CA GLN A 130 -11.41 -14.53 -3.66
C GLN A 130 -10.03 -13.86 -3.82
N ALA A 131 -9.24 -13.79 -2.74
CA ALA A 131 -7.88 -13.24 -2.79
C ALA A 131 -6.95 -14.10 -3.66
N VAL A 132 -7.08 -15.42 -3.56
CA VAL A 132 -6.33 -16.37 -4.40
C VAL A 132 -6.68 -16.16 -5.88
N ALA A 133 -7.97 -16.01 -6.19
CA ALA A 133 -8.45 -15.79 -7.56
C ALA A 133 -7.98 -14.45 -8.13
N SER A 134 -8.01 -13.36 -7.34
CA SER A 134 -7.58 -12.03 -7.80
C SER A 134 -6.10 -12.00 -8.15
N ILE A 135 -5.25 -12.66 -7.35
CA ILE A 135 -3.81 -12.74 -7.64
C ILE A 135 -3.52 -13.62 -8.85
N ARG A 136 -4.26 -14.71 -9.03
CA ARG A 136 -4.16 -15.54 -10.22
C ARG A 136 -4.51 -14.78 -11.50
N GLU A 137 -5.61 -14.02 -11.46
CA GLU A 137 -6.05 -13.18 -12.58
C GLU A 137 -5.01 -12.11 -12.89
N SER A 138 -4.48 -11.42 -11.87
CA SER A 138 -3.39 -10.46 -12.05
C SER A 138 -2.11 -11.09 -12.63
N ALA A 139 -1.80 -12.33 -12.28
CA ALA A 139 -0.67 -13.06 -12.87
C ALA A 139 -0.93 -13.52 -14.33
N GLY A 140 -2.18 -13.43 -14.82
CA GLY A 140 -2.55 -13.90 -16.15
C GLY A 140 -2.45 -15.42 -16.31
N LEU A 141 -2.61 -16.18 -15.21
CA LEU A 141 -2.44 -17.63 -15.20
C LEU A 141 -3.79 -18.36 -15.10
N ASP A 142 -3.92 -19.47 -15.82
CA ASP A 142 -5.05 -20.39 -15.68
C ASP A 142 -4.84 -21.38 -14.52
N GLU A 143 -5.91 -22.07 -14.10
CA GLU A 143 -5.79 -23.18 -13.16
C GLU A 143 -4.93 -24.31 -13.74
N GLY A 144 -3.93 -24.74 -12.96
CA GLY A 144 -3.09 -25.86 -13.32
C GLY A 144 -1.70 -25.78 -12.68
N ALA A 145 -0.81 -26.65 -13.14
CA ALA A 145 0.52 -26.83 -12.55
C ALA A 145 1.40 -25.57 -12.57
N GLU A 146 1.16 -24.63 -13.49
CA GLU A 146 1.88 -23.36 -13.52
C GLU A 146 1.43 -22.43 -12.40
N TRP A 147 0.12 -22.21 -12.27
CA TRP A 147 -0.45 -21.50 -11.13
C TRP A 147 -0.07 -22.13 -9.79
N GLU A 148 -0.13 -23.46 -9.66
CA GLU A 148 0.23 -24.14 -8.42
C GLU A 148 1.69 -23.89 -8.01
N ARG A 149 2.62 -23.91 -8.98
CA ARG A 149 4.03 -23.57 -8.72
C ARG A 149 4.22 -22.11 -8.35
N PHE A 150 3.57 -21.19 -9.07
CA PHE A 150 3.64 -19.76 -8.80
C PHE A 150 3.07 -19.42 -7.42
N PHE A 151 1.87 -19.93 -7.12
CA PHE A 151 1.21 -19.72 -5.83
C PHE A 151 2.06 -20.26 -4.68
N ALA A 152 2.67 -21.43 -4.83
CA ALA A 152 3.57 -21.99 -3.83
C ALA A 152 4.86 -21.19 -3.63
N ALA A 153 5.26 -20.38 -4.61
CA ALA A 153 6.45 -19.52 -4.53
C ALA A 153 6.16 -18.14 -3.92
N LEU A 154 4.89 -17.72 -3.81
CA LEU A 154 4.52 -16.43 -3.22
C LEU A 154 4.96 -16.36 -1.75
N ASP A 155 5.75 -15.34 -1.45
CA ASP A 155 6.26 -15.04 -0.10
C ASP A 155 6.01 -13.55 0.21
N LYS A 156 5.44 -13.26 1.39
CA LYS A 156 5.14 -11.89 1.81
C LYS A 156 6.40 -11.03 2.02
N ASP A 157 7.54 -11.67 2.30
CA ASP A 157 8.84 -11.06 2.55
C ASP A 157 9.88 -11.43 1.47
N GLY A 158 9.48 -12.13 0.41
CA GLY A 158 10.35 -12.65 -0.66
C GLY A 158 9.85 -12.26 -2.06
N SER A 159 10.41 -12.84 -3.12
CA SER A 159 9.98 -12.61 -4.50
C SER A 159 9.57 -13.94 -5.11
N PRO A 160 8.34 -14.08 -5.68
CA PRO A 160 7.32 -13.05 -5.88
C PRO A 160 6.48 -12.72 -4.63
N THR A 161 5.93 -11.50 -4.56
CA THR A 161 5.02 -11.01 -3.51
C THR A 161 3.66 -10.66 -4.08
N ALA A 162 2.57 -10.92 -3.34
CA ALA A 162 1.26 -10.33 -3.62
C ALA A 162 0.98 -9.11 -2.72
N TYR A 163 0.28 -8.10 -3.25
CA TYR A 163 -0.17 -6.90 -2.55
C TYR A 163 -1.69 -6.88 -2.53
N MET A 164 -2.26 -6.98 -1.33
CA MET A 164 -3.68 -7.18 -1.17
C MET A 164 -4.39 -5.91 -0.75
N PHE A 165 -5.56 -5.72 -1.32
CA PHE A 165 -6.45 -4.59 -1.07
C PHE A 165 -7.87 -5.06 -0.79
N ARG A 166 -8.64 -4.20 -0.13
CA ARG A 166 -10.07 -4.39 0.14
C ARG A 166 -10.86 -3.19 -0.33
N CYS A 167 -11.88 -3.40 -1.16
CA CYS A 167 -12.78 -2.32 -1.57
C CYS A 167 -13.55 -1.78 -0.35
N ILE A 168 -13.55 -0.47 -0.18
CA ILE A 168 -14.24 0.18 0.94
C ILE A 168 -15.77 0.23 0.79
N HIS A 169 -16.28 -0.05 -0.41
CA HIS A 169 -17.71 -0.02 -0.71
C HIS A 169 -18.37 -1.40 -0.58
N CYS A 170 -17.80 -2.42 -1.23
CA CYS A 170 -18.37 -3.78 -1.25
C CYS A 170 -17.59 -4.81 -0.42
N GLY A 171 -16.38 -4.48 0.06
CA GLY A 171 -15.55 -5.40 0.84
C GLY A 171 -14.79 -6.45 0.02
N GLU A 172 -14.94 -6.43 -1.32
CA GLU A 172 -14.23 -7.27 -2.28
C GLU A 172 -12.72 -7.18 -2.10
N LEU A 173 -12.06 -8.34 -2.16
CA LEU A 173 -10.61 -8.41 -2.15
C LEU A 173 -10.08 -8.38 -3.58
N GLY A 174 -9.07 -7.54 -3.80
CA GLY A 174 -8.31 -7.48 -5.04
C GLY A 174 -6.85 -7.20 -4.74
N GLY A 175 -6.04 -7.16 -5.79
CA GLY A 175 -4.60 -6.99 -5.63
C GLY A 175 -3.84 -7.35 -6.87
N TYR A 176 -2.52 -7.23 -6.77
CA TYR A 176 -1.59 -7.62 -7.81
C TYR A 176 -0.39 -8.34 -7.21
N GLN A 177 0.43 -8.94 -8.06
CA GLN A 177 1.71 -9.53 -7.69
C GLN A 177 2.85 -8.84 -8.44
N ASP A 178 4.01 -8.76 -7.80
CA ASP A 178 5.25 -8.38 -8.47
C ASP A 178 6.44 -9.22 -7.97
N SER A 179 7.56 -9.06 -8.66
CA SER A 179 8.82 -9.74 -8.39
C SER A 179 10.00 -8.82 -8.73
N ASP A 180 11.19 -9.19 -8.25
CA ASP A 180 12.48 -8.56 -8.57
C ASP A 180 12.83 -8.59 -10.08
#